data_AF-D5WZB7-F1
#
_entry.id   AF-D5WZB7-F1
#
_cell.length_a   1.000
_cell.length_b   1.000
_cell.length_c   1.000
_cell.angle_alpha   90.00
_cell.angle_beta   90.00
_cell.angle_gamma   90.00
#
_symmetry.space_group_name_H-M   'P 1'
#
loop_
_entity.id
_entity.type
_entity.pdbx_description
1 polymer ?
#
loop_
_entity_poly.entity_id
_entity_poly.type
_entity_poly.pdbx_seq_one_letter_code
_entity_poly.pdbx_strand_id
1 'polypeptide(L)'
;MSVPHGRSEGTDLPSGGNERSESGGGFSLNDSQLVVPPSFIGLYLAPHRSRPSAPREVITARYEFCEDLASMLTEHAAEIKSSLHVTDDDVLLRVWRGLCTPDSGVNAAEAQWVVNRLAELLGWPLPGEMGEG
;
A
#
# COMPACT_ATOMS: atom_id res chain seq x y z
N MET A 1 65.49 -19.83 52.72
CA MET A 1 66.59 -19.11 52.05
C MET A 1 66.76 -19.81 50.70
N SER A 2 66.47 -19.27 49.51
CA SER A 2 66.55 -17.89 49.04
C SER A 2 65.51 -17.60 47.95
N VAL A 3 64.95 -16.39 48.01
CA VAL A 3 64.29 -15.65 46.90
C VAL A 3 65.32 -15.39 45.77
N PRO A 4 65.07 -14.74 44.60
CA PRO A 4 63.90 -14.00 44.05
C PRO A 4 63.72 -14.12 42.50
N HIS A 5 63.05 -13.12 41.88
CA HIS A 5 62.87 -12.76 40.45
C HIS A 5 61.60 -13.36 39.82
N GLY A 6 60.60 -12.60 39.37
CA GLY A 6 60.67 -11.29 38.73
C GLY A 6 60.64 -11.47 37.22
N ARG A 7 59.62 -10.88 36.58
CA ARG A 7 59.54 -10.45 35.16
C ARG A 7 58.77 -11.34 34.15
N SER A 8 57.64 -10.78 33.72
CA SER A 8 57.23 -10.52 32.32
C SER A 8 56.64 -11.61 31.42
N GLU A 9 55.62 -11.13 30.72
CA GLU A 9 55.25 -11.35 29.31
C GLU A 9 54.28 -12.47 28.92
N GLY A 10 53.46 -12.08 27.93
CA GLY A 10 52.43 -12.87 27.26
C GLY A 10 51.06 -12.26 27.57
N THR A 11 50.26 -11.77 26.64
CA THR A 11 50.14 -11.96 25.18
C THR A 11 48.97 -11.04 24.81
N ASP A 12 49.13 -10.08 23.91
CA ASP A 12 48.83 -10.20 22.47
C ASP A 12 47.66 -9.26 22.12
N LEU A 13 47.81 -8.59 20.99
CA LEU A 13 46.93 -7.59 20.35
C LEU A 13 45.70 -8.30 19.72
N PRO A 14 44.87 -7.70 18.84
CA PRO A 14 44.45 -6.31 18.62
C PRO A 14 42.91 -6.14 18.53
N SER A 15 42.50 -4.88 18.35
CA SER A 15 41.38 -4.35 17.55
C SER A 15 40.34 -5.29 16.90
N GLY A 16 39.08 -4.93 17.10
CA GLY A 16 37.91 -5.28 16.27
C GLY A 16 36.67 -5.11 17.16
N GLY A 17 35.85 -4.05 17.07
CA GLY A 17 35.24 -3.55 15.86
C GLY A 17 34.11 -4.50 15.45
N ASN A 18 32.87 -4.13 15.80
CA ASN A 18 31.60 -4.75 15.37
C ASN A 18 31.32 -6.13 16.05
N GLU A 19 30.11 -6.58 16.38
CA GLU A 19 28.77 -6.34 15.87
C GLU A 19 27.75 -6.51 17.03
N ARG A 20 27.03 -5.43 17.35
CA ARG A 20 25.57 -5.38 17.58
C ARG A 20 24.86 -6.74 17.48
N SER A 21 24.71 -7.39 18.62
CA SER A 21 23.82 -8.53 18.83
C SER A 21 22.57 -8.06 19.56
N GLU A 22 21.68 -7.41 18.82
CA GLU A 22 20.27 -7.26 19.22
C GLU A 22 19.49 -8.31 18.44
N SER A 23 19.48 -9.53 18.98
CA SER A 23 18.51 -10.55 18.62
C SER A 23 17.17 -10.15 19.21
N GLY A 24 16.39 -9.38 18.45
CA GLY A 24 14.97 -9.10 18.68
C GLY A 24 14.17 -9.69 17.52
N GLY A 25 13.43 -10.76 17.81
CA GLY A 25 12.72 -11.55 16.81
C GLY A 25 11.62 -10.80 16.06
N GLY A 26 11.32 -11.30 14.86
CA GLY A 26 10.00 -11.15 14.25
C GLY A 26 9.92 -10.42 12.92
N PHE A 27 10.84 -10.63 11.97
CA PHE A 27 10.48 -10.39 10.56
C PHE A 27 9.61 -11.55 10.04
N SER A 28 8.44 -11.77 10.65
CA SER A 28 7.35 -12.47 9.99
C SER A 28 6.54 -11.46 9.19
N LEU A 29 7.16 -10.80 8.21
CA LEU A 29 6.45 -10.08 7.14
C LEU A 29 5.91 -11.04 6.07
N ASN A 30 6.11 -12.35 6.26
CA ASN A 30 5.72 -13.34 5.29
C ASN A 30 4.21 -13.58 5.34
N ASP A 31 3.57 -13.26 4.22
CA ASP A 31 2.19 -13.55 3.88
C ASP A 31 1.16 -12.59 4.50
N SER A 32 1.28 -11.28 4.19
CA SER A 32 0.09 -10.45 4.09
C SER A 32 -0.85 -11.13 3.09
N GLN A 33 -1.76 -11.98 3.58
CA GLN A 33 -2.88 -12.52 2.84
C GLN A 33 -3.80 -11.35 2.51
N LEU A 34 -3.36 -10.45 1.64
CA LEU A 34 -4.19 -9.39 1.09
C LEU A 34 -5.35 -10.09 0.42
N VAL A 35 -6.47 -10.13 1.15
CA VAL A 35 -7.72 -10.68 0.67
C VAL A 35 -8.23 -9.69 -0.34
N VAL A 36 -7.93 -9.95 -1.61
CA VAL A 36 -8.46 -9.15 -2.71
C VAL A 36 -9.98 -9.31 -2.70
N PRO A 37 -10.76 -8.22 -2.54
CA PRO A 37 -12.21 -8.31 -2.51
C PRO A 37 -12.75 -8.78 -3.86
N PRO A 38 -13.88 -9.52 -3.89
CA PRO A 38 -14.50 -10.00 -5.12
C PRO A 38 -14.87 -8.85 -6.08
N SER A 39 -15.16 -7.66 -5.55
CA SER A 39 -15.40 -6.45 -6.36
C SER A 39 -14.20 -6.06 -7.23
N PHE A 40 -12.97 -6.27 -6.74
CA PHE A 40 -11.76 -5.99 -7.52
C PHE A 40 -11.44 -7.14 -8.48
N ILE A 41 -11.61 -8.39 -8.04
CA ILE A 41 -11.44 -9.57 -8.91
C ILE A 41 -12.41 -9.49 -10.11
N GLY A 42 -13.62 -8.98 -9.89
CA GLY A 42 -14.63 -8.71 -10.92
C GLY A 42 -14.12 -7.88 -12.09
N LEU A 43 -13.21 -6.92 -11.86
CA LEU A 43 -12.61 -6.10 -12.92
C LEU A 43 -11.77 -6.93 -13.89
N TYR A 44 -11.19 -8.03 -13.41
CA TYR A 44 -10.31 -8.93 -14.16
C TYR A 44 -11.06 -10.16 -14.71
N LEU A 45 -12.34 -10.31 -14.40
CA LEU A 45 -13.22 -11.33 -14.95
C LEU A 45 -13.88 -10.79 -16.23
N ALA A 46 -13.47 -11.30 -17.38
CA ALA A 46 -14.16 -10.98 -18.63
C ALA A 46 -15.58 -11.58 -18.62
N PRO A 47 -16.60 -10.88 -19.15
CA PRO A 47 -18.01 -11.30 -19.08
C PRO A 47 -18.32 -12.67 -19.72
N HIS A 48 -17.38 -13.23 -20.50
CA HIS A 48 -17.51 -14.53 -21.15
C HIS A 48 -16.42 -15.54 -20.72
N ARG A 49 -15.66 -15.26 -19.65
CA ARG A 49 -14.67 -16.20 -19.10
C ARG A 49 -14.85 -16.42 -17.62
N SER A 50 -14.75 -17.68 -17.23
CA SER A 50 -14.72 -18.12 -15.83
C SER A 50 -13.33 -17.98 -15.18
N ARG A 51 -12.29 -17.64 -15.95
CA ARG A 51 -10.90 -17.52 -15.47
C ARG A 51 -10.43 -16.07 -15.57
N PRO A 52 -9.86 -15.50 -14.49
CA PRO A 52 -9.27 -14.15 -14.51
C PRO A 52 -8.25 -14.02 -15.64
N SER A 53 -8.22 -12.86 -16.28
CA SER A 53 -7.27 -12.60 -17.39
C SER A 53 -5.81 -12.59 -16.92
N ALA A 54 -5.58 -12.30 -15.64
CA ALA A 54 -4.26 -12.19 -15.01
C ALA A 54 -4.09 -13.22 -13.87
N PRO A 55 -2.84 -13.62 -13.54
CA PRO A 55 -2.57 -14.45 -12.36
C PRO A 55 -2.89 -13.71 -11.06
N ARG A 56 -3.25 -14.46 -10.01
CA ARG A 56 -3.67 -13.91 -8.70
C ARG A 56 -2.65 -12.95 -8.11
N GLU A 57 -1.35 -13.26 -8.20
CA GLU A 57 -0.27 -12.39 -7.71
C GLU A 57 -0.29 -11.00 -8.36
N VAL A 58 -0.53 -10.93 -9.68
CA VAL A 58 -0.64 -9.64 -10.39
C VAL A 58 -1.88 -8.88 -9.91
N ILE A 59 -3.01 -9.57 -9.75
CA ILE A 59 -4.24 -8.95 -9.24
C ILE A 59 -4.03 -8.42 -7.82
N THR A 60 -3.36 -9.18 -6.95
CA THR A 60 -3.03 -8.75 -5.58
C THR A 60 -2.11 -7.53 -5.58
N ALA A 61 -1.05 -7.53 -6.40
CA ALA A 61 -0.15 -6.38 -6.51
C ALA A 61 -0.83 -5.13 -7.09
N ARG A 62 -1.82 -5.30 -7.98
CA ARG A 62 -2.65 -4.19 -8.48
C ARG A 62 -3.66 -3.72 -7.46
N TYR A 63 -4.28 -4.64 -6.73
CA TYR A 63 -5.17 -4.30 -5.62
C TYR A 63 -4.44 -3.48 -4.56
N GLU A 64 -3.28 -3.95 -4.10
CA GLU A 64 -2.46 -3.23 -3.09
C GLU A 64 -2.15 -1.80 -3.54
N PHE A 65 -1.70 -1.64 -4.79
CA PHE A 65 -1.44 -0.32 -5.36
C PHE A 65 -2.68 0.57 -5.42
N CYS A 66 -3.82 0.03 -5.83
CA CYS A 66 -5.07 0.79 -5.90
C CYS A 66 -5.60 1.17 -4.50
N GLU A 67 -5.39 0.30 -3.51
CA GLU A 67 -5.82 0.50 -2.13
C GLU A 67 -4.98 1.60 -1.45
N ASP A 68 -3.65 1.55 -1.60
CA ASP A 68 -2.73 2.60 -1.14
C ASP A 68 -3.05 3.95 -1.81
N LEU A 69 -3.27 3.93 -3.13
CA LEU A 69 -3.66 5.13 -3.88
C LEU A 69 -4.99 5.71 -3.39
N ALA A 70 -6.00 4.88 -3.15
CA ALA A 70 -7.29 5.35 -2.61
C ALA A 70 -7.11 5.98 -1.23
N SER A 71 -6.35 5.33 -0.35
CA SER A 71 -6.04 5.84 1.00
C SER A 71 -5.34 7.19 0.96
N MET A 72 -4.32 7.36 0.11
CA MET A 72 -3.62 8.63 -0.07
C MET A 72 -4.53 9.74 -0.63
N LEU A 73 -5.44 9.39 -1.54
CA LEU A 73 -6.37 10.34 -2.13
C LEU A 73 -7.45 10.83 -1.15
N THR A 74 -7.71 10.13 -0.04
CA THR A 74 -8.71 10.57 0.97
C THR A 74 -8.38 11.95 1.54
N GLU A 75 -7.12 12.16 1.93
CA GLU A 75 -6.66 13.43 2.49
C GLU A 75 -6.74 14.54 1.44
N HIS A 76 -6.27 14.24 0.22
CA HIS A 76 -6.31 15.19 -0.89
C HIS A 76 -7.74 15.58 -1.28
N ALA A 77 -8.67 14.61 -1.32
CA ALA A 77 -10.07 14.84 -1.62
C ALA A 77 -10.75 15.72 -0.55
N ALA A 78 -10.46 15.46 0.73
CA ALA A 78 -10.95 16.28 1.84
C ALA A 78 -10.42 17.73 1.74
N GLU A 79 -9.15 17.91 1.38
CA GLU A 79 -8.54 19.22 1.16
C GLU A 79 -9.21 19.97 0.01
N ILE A 80 -9.40 19.32 -1.16
CA ILE A 80 -10.08 19.92 -2.31
C ILE A 80 -11.49 20.37 -1.93
N LYS A 81 -12.26 19.51 -1.26
CA LYS A 81 -13.62 19.82 -0.82
C LYS A 81 -13.65 21.06 0.07
N SER A 82 -12.76 21.12 1.06
CA SER A 82 -12.68 22.25 1.99
C SER A 82 -12.18 23.53 1.33
N SER A 83 -11.22 23.43 0.42
CA SER A 83 -10.56 24.58 -0.22
C SER A 83 -11.44 25.22 -1.29
N LEU A 84 -12.12 24.41 -2.10
CA LEU A 84 -12.94 24.88 -3.22
C LEU A 84 -14.44 24.99 -2.89
N HIS A 85 -14.87 24.56 -1.70
CA HIS A 85 -16.28 24.52 -1.28
C HIS A 85 -17.18 23.80 -2.31
N VAL A 86 -16.67 22.73 -2.90
CA VAL A 86 -17.36 21.92 -3.93
C VAL A 86 -18.10 20.74 -3.32
N THR A 87 -18.92 20.06 -4.13
CA THR A 87 -19.66 18.86 -3.72
C THR A 87 -18.78 17.62 -3.71
N ASP A 88 -19.22 16.56 -3.02
CA ASP A 88 -18.54 15.26 -2.98
C ASP A 88 -18.33 14.70 -4.40
N ASP A 89 -19.36 14.81 -5.24
CA ASP A 89 -19.35 14.32 -6.63
C ASP A 89 -18.32 15.07 -7.49
N ASP A 90 -18.24 16.40 -7.33
CA ASP A 90 -17.23 17.22 -8.03
C ASP A 90 -15.80 16.78 -7.68
N VAL A 91 -15.53 16.45 -6.41
CA VAL A 91 -14.22 15.97 -5.99
C VAL A 91 -13.95 14.58 -6.57
N LEU A 92 -14.89 13.64 -6.45
CA LEU A 92 -14.75 12.29 -6.98
C LEU A 92 -14.53 12.30 -8.51
N LEU A 93 -15.28 13.12 -9.25
CA LEU A 93 -15.14 13.28 -10.69
C LEU A 93 -13.77 13.87 -11.05
N ARG A 94 -13.26 14.82 -10.25
CA ARG A 94 -11.95 15.42 -10.46
C ARG A 94 -10.83 14.41 -10.25
N VAL A 95 -10.91 13.61 -9.18
CA VAL A 95 -9.98 12.52 -8.90
C VAL A 95 -10.02 11.48 -10.02
N TRP A 96 -11.23 11.04 -10.42
CA TRP A 96 -11.40 10.09 -11.52
C TRP A 96 -10.78 10.59 -12.83
N ARG A 97 -11.01 11.86 -13.19
CA ARG A 97 -10.40 12.49 -14.38
C ARG A 97 -8.88 12.50 -14.31
N GLY A 98 -8.30 12.73 -13.13
CA GLY A 98 -6.87 12.62 -12.89
C GLY A 98 -6.36 11.21 -13.13
N LEU A 99 -7.07 10.21 -12.59
CA LEU A 99 -6.72 8.79 -12.72
C LEU A 99 -6.86 8.24 -14.15
N CYS A 100 -7.71 8.84 -14.98
CA CYS A 100 -7.83 8.51 -16.40
C CYS A 100 -6.66 9.04 -17.26
N THR A 101 -5.70 9.75 -16.68
CA THR A 101 -4.50 10.20 -17.40
C THR A 101 -3.45 9.08 -17.46
N PRO A 102 -2.62 9.03 -18.52
CA PRO A 102 -1.59 8.00 -18.65
C PRO A 102 -0.52 8.04 -17.55
N ASP A 103 -0.46 9.13 -16.78
CA ASP A 103 0.50 9.33 -15.68
C ASP A 103 0.12 8.52 -14.42
N SER A 104 -1.16 8.18 -14.26
CA SER A 104 -1.68 7.56 -13.03
C SER A 104 -1.36 6.06 -12.89
N GLY A 105 -0.90 5.40 -13.96
CA GLY A 105 -0.50 3.99 -13.92
C GLY A 105 -1.65 2.99 -13.63
N VAL A 106 -2.90 3.43 -13.72
CA VAL A 106 -4.12 2.62 -13.57
C VAL A 106 -4.95 2.67 -14.85
N ASN A 107 -5.72 1.60 -15.12
CA ASN A 107 -6.68 1.58 -16.22
C ASN A 107 -8.02 2.21 -15.78
N ALA A 108 -8.91 2.53 -16.73
CA ALA A 108 -10.21 3.15 -16.45
C ALA A 108 -11.08 2.35 -15.45
N ALA A 109 -11.01 1.02 -15.51
CA ALA A 109 -11.73 0.13 -14.57
C ALA A 109 -11.15 0.21 -13.15
N GLU A 110 -9.82 0.26 -13.03
CA GLU A 110 -9.12 0.43 -11.75
C GLU A 110 -9.37 1.83 -11.19
N ALA A 111 -9.31 2.87 -12.03
CA ALA A 111 -9.63 4.24 -11.65
C ALA A 111 -11.05 4.37 -11.08
N GLN A 112 -12.04 3.72 -11.70
CA GLN A 112 -13.40 3.68 -11.17
C GLN A 112 -13.46 2.98 -9.81
N TRP A 113 -12.74 1.87 -9.65
CA TRP A 113 -12.68 1.16 -8.38
C TRP A 113 -12.03 1.99 -7.27
N VAL A 114 -10.93 2.68 -7.56
CA VAL A 114 -10.24 3.59 -6.63
C VAL A 114 -11.17 4.69 -6.17
N VAL A 115 -11.96 5.28 -7.09
CA VAL A 115 -12.92 6.35 -6.76
C VAL A 115 -14.09 5.84 -5.92
N ASN A 116 -14.60 4.65 -6.20
CA ASN A 116 -15.61 4.02 -5.35
C ASN A 116 -15.05 3.76 -3.95
N ARG A 117 -13.82 3.23 -3.87
CA ARG A 117 -13.15 2.97 -2.59
C ARG A 117 -12.91 4.26 -1.80
N LEU A 118 -12.49 5.32 -2.48
CA LEU A 118 -12.30 6.65 -1.91
C LEU A 118 -13.61 7.20 -1.31
N ALA A 119 -14.72 7.09 -2.05
CA ALA A 119 -16.02 7.49 -1.56
C ALA A 119 -16.44 6.68 -0.33
N GLU A 120 -16.25 5.35 -0.31
CA GLU A 120 -16.51 4.52 0.87
C GLU A 120 -15.70 4.97 2.10
N LEU A 121 -14.39 5.24 1.93
CA LEU A 121 -13.50 5.66 3.02
C LEU A 121 -13.90 7.01 3.62
N LEU A 122 -14.36 7.93 2.77
CA LEU A 122 -14.82 9.26 3.18
C LEU A 122 -16.29 9.27 3.64
N GLY A 123 -17.01 8.15 3.49
CA GLY A 123 -18.44 8.04 3.78
C GLY A 123 -19.31 8.86 2.80
N TRP A 124 -18.87 9.01 1.56
CA TRP A 124 -19.57 9.74 0.51
C TRP A 124 -20.44 8.80 -0.35
N PRO A 125 -21.55 9.29 -0.91
CA PRO A 125 -22.36 8.51 -1.84
C PRO A 125 -21.54 8.08 -3.06
N LEU A 126 -21.65 6.81 -3.49
CA LEU A 126 -20.96 6.35 -4.68
C LEU A 126 -21.52 7.07 -5.93
N PRO A 127 -20.66 7.41 -6.92
CA PRO A 127 -21.05 8.16 -8.12
C PRO A 127 -22.03 7.41 -9.04
N GLY A 128 -22.38 6.16 -8.71
CA GLY A 128 -23.42 5.36 -9.39
C GLY A 128 -24.67 5.08 -8.54
N GLU A 129 -24.66 5.41 -7.24
CA GLU A 129 -25.78 5.16 -6.32
C GLU A 129 -26.74 6.36 -6.21
N MET A 130 -26.41 7.52 -6.79
CA MET A 130 -27.27 8.70 -6.82
C MET A 130 -28.44 8.57 -7.82
N GLY A 131 -29.19 7.49 -7.72
CA GLY A 131 -30.26 7.13 -8.65
C GLY A 131 -31.35 6.23 -8.09
N GLU A 132 -31.46 6.01 -6.78
CA GLU A 132 -32.65 5.38 -6.18
C GLU A 132 -33.12 6.21 -4.96
N GLY A 133 -34.08 7.12 -5.20
CA GLY A 133 -34.73 7.96 -4.19
C GLY A 133 -35.54 9.09 -4.77
#